data_AF-A0A8S1KIX6-F1
#
_entry.id   AF-A0A8S1KIX6-F1
#
_cell.length_a   1.000
_cell.length_b   1.000
_cell.length_c   1.000
_cell.angle_alpha   90.00
_cell.angle_beta   90.00
_cell.angle_gamma   90.00
#
_symmetry.space_group_name_H-M   'P 1'
#
loop_
_entity.id
_entity.type
_entity.pdbx_description
1 polymer ?
#
loop_
_entity_poly.entity_id
_entity_poly.type
_entity_poly.pdbx_seq_one_letter_code
_entity_poly.pdbx_strand_id
1 'polypeptide(L)'
;MCNNKSMTLEKCNEVEDLQCQKLLTTYDGESIRTINVSDIIKIGENNIKFDFECILDSGSQLLGMGNQNSFIDVLYKKFQFKSQHKIFSILLKNENGKLTIGQDYPNYDEITIPFDKHSKYYQIDLATVTDDENNVVFQPNQFENYQIIVDTGSTLINMDSETLQSFQKSFAKCQQDIRGCPQELNYDGYQCYYYDRIRYGYISNFYETFPEFSFNFQNGYQYKLNAKDYLLNPQQDLYCLPFFDHTRNYEPKFQKTILLGQPFMNNKEFYFDLTDSKIFIKNPEAKQNTLQIRNLSDIVQNYYIYVEIGLLIGIYLFYRKYSVQIRGIFRSARTNQGFNPYA
;
A
#
# COMPACT_ATOMS: atom_id res chain seq x y z
N MET A 1 19.54 7.05 -3.27
CA MET A 1 20.23 7.38 -4.53
C MET A 1 21.64 6.88 -4.38
N CYS A 2 22.09 5.96 -5.24
CA CYS A 2 23.47 5.53 -5.25
C CYS A 2 24.29 6.65 -5.87
N ASN A 3 24.71 7.56 -5.01
CA ASN A 3 25.56 8.65 -5.42
C ASN A 3 26.96 8.05 -5.63
N ASN A 4 27.46 8.02 -6.86
CA ASN A 4 28.82 7.56 -7.19
C ASN A 4 29.94 8.32 -6.45
N LYS A 5 29.58 9.31 -5.61
CA LYS A 5 30.48 10.09 -4.76
C LYS A 5 30.42 9.72 -3.26
N SER A 6 29.61 8.76 -2.83
CA SER A 6 29.64 8.30 -1.43
C SER A 6 30.89 7.45 -1.19
N MET A 7 31.78 7.93 -0.32
CA MET A 7 33.04 7.24 0.04
C MET A 7 32.84 5.96 0.87
N THR A 8 31.61 5.61 1.26
CA THR A 8 31.29 4.43 2.09
C THR A 8 30.62 3.28 1.34
N LEU A 9 30.37 3.45 0.04
CA LEU A 9 29.81 2.38 -0.79
C LEU A 9 30.87 1.29 -1.01
N GLU A 10 30.80 0.21 -0.26
CA GLU A 10 31.40 -1.07 -0.66
C GLU A 10 30.56 -1.58 -1.84
N LYS A 11 30.93 -1.14 -3.05
CA LYS A 11 30.38 -1.67 -4.28
C LYS A 11 31.00 -3.04 -4.57
N CYS A 12 30.23 -3.97 -5.12
CA CYS A 12 30.80 -4.86 -6.13
C CYS A 12 31.42 -3.96 -7.21
N ASN A 13 32.75 -3.95 -7.30
CA ASN A 13 33.53 -3.02 -8.12
C ASN A 13 32.90 -2.80 -9.51
N GLU A 14 32.64 -1.54 -9.86
CA GLU A 14 32.42 -1.12 -11.26
C GLU A 14 33.64 -1.65 -12.07
N VAL A 15 33.54 -2.30 -13.24
CA VAL A 15 33.00 -1.74 -14.50
C VAL A 15 32.63 -2.86 -15.51
N GLU A 16 32.91 -4.16 -15.32
CA GLU A 16 32.76 -5.15 -16.43
C GLU A 16 32.10 -6.49 -16.08
N ASP A 17 31.73 -6.75 -14.83
CA ASP A 17 31.14 -8.04 -14.48
C ASP A 17 29.60 -8.00 -14.58
N LEU A 18 29.08 -8.43 -15.74
CA LEU A 18 27.67 -8.80 -15.92
C LEU A 18 27.17 -9.75 -14.82
N GLN A 19 28.07 -10.43 -14.12
CA GLN A 19 27.80 -11.32 -12.98
C GLN A 19 27.27 -10.60 -11.72
N CYS A 20 27.46 -9.29 -11.58
CA CYS A 20 27.01 -8.53 -10.39
C CYS A 20 25.64 -7.85 -10.56
N GLN A 21 25.08 -7.89 -11.78
CA GLN A 21 23.75 -7.33 -12.05
C GLN A 21 22.68 -8.36 -11.75
N LYS A 22 21.68 -7.97 -10.97
CA LYS A 22 20.49 -8.79 -10.73
C LYS A 22 19.31 -8.13 -11.41
N LEU A 23 18.50 -8.96 -12.07
CA LEU A 23 17.21 -8.54 -12.59
C LEU A 23 16.18 -8.68 -11.47
N LEU A 24 15.66 -7.55 -11.00
CA LEU A 24 14.50 -7.50 -10.11
C LEU A 24 13.26 -7.41 -11.00
N THR A 25 12.39 -8.40 -10.92
CA THR A 25 11.06 -8.31 -11.57
C THR A 25 10.07 -7.78 -10.54
N THR A 26 9.50 -6.62 -10.81
CA THR A 26 8.39 -6.06 -10.02
C THR A 26 7.11 -6.84 -10.27
N TYR A 27 6.10 -6.66 -9.43
CA TYR A 27 4.84 -7.42 -9.52
C TYR A 27 4.04 -7.09 -10.80
N ASP A 28 4.37 -5.99 -11.48
CA ASP A 28 3.84 -5.59 -12.80
C ASP A 28 4.63 -6.19 -13.99
N GLY A 29 5.59 -7.07 -13.71
CA GLY A 29 6.41 -7.72 -14.72
C GLY A 29 7.54 -6.85 -15.27
N GLU A 30 7.66 -5.59 -14.83
CA GLU A 30 8.79 -4.76 -15.21
C GLU A 30 10.08 -5.35 -14.63
N SER A 31 11.10 -5.40 -15.48
CA SER A 31 12.40 -5.96 -15.12
C SER A 31 13.40 -4.83 -14.93
N ILE A 32 13.74 -4.59 -13.68
CA ILE A 32 14.62 -3.51 -13.25
C ILE A 32 16.01 -4.08 -12.99
N ARG A 33 17.04 -3.46 -13.57
CA ARG A 33 18.42 -3.83 -13.27
C ARG A 33 18.86 -3.24 -11.95
N THR A 34 19.37 -4.11 -11.10
CA THR A 34 19.86 -3.74 -9.78
C THR A 34 21.28 -4.22 -9.56
N ILE A 35 21.99 -3.55 -8.66
CA ILE A 35 23.28 -4.00 -8.13
C ILE A 35 23.18 -4.12 -6.62
N ASN A 36 23.78 -5.16 -6.05
CA ASN A 36 23.88 -5.29 -4.60
C ASN A 36 24.92 -4.31 -4.07
N VAL A 37 24.55 -3.60 -3.02
CA VAL A 37 25.35 -2.56 -2.40
C VAL A 37 25.23 -2.67 -0.90
N SER A 38 26.30 -2.36 -0.18
CA SER A 38 26.25 -2.16 1.27
C SER A 38 26.59 -0.71 1.62
N ASP A 39 25.78 -0.07 2.46
CA ASP A 39 26.06 1.26 2.99
C ASP A 39 25.55 1.41 4.43
N ILE A 40 25.99 2.46 5.12
CA ILE A 40 25.55 2.79 6.47
C ILE A 40 24.30 3.68 6.40
N ILE A 41 23.18 3.17 6.90
CA ILE A 41 21.93 3.92 7.08
C ILE A 41 21.83 4.34 8.55
N LYS A 42 21.54 5.62 8.76
CA LYS A 42 21.27 6.17 10.10
C LYS A 42 19.78 6.03 10.42
N ILE A 43 19.46 5.34 11.50
CA ILE A 43 18.09 5.16 12.02
C ILE A 43 18.07 5.66 13.46
N GLY A 44 17.41 6.79 13.69
CA GLY A 44 17.51 7.54 14.95
C GLY A 44 18.96 7.97 15.21
N GLU A 45 19.53 7.56 16.34
CA GLU A 45 20.93 7.82 16.70
C GLU A 45 21.89 6.71 16.24
N ASN A 46 21.38 5.61 15.68
CA ASN A 46 22.17 4.42 15.37
C ASN A 46 22.62 4.40 13.91
N ASN A 47 23.88 4.03 13.69
CA ASN A 47 24.43 3.73 12.37
C ASN A 47 24.38 2.22 12.12
N ILE A 48 23.74 1.81 11.03
CA ILE A 48 23.55 0.40 10.71
C ILE A 48 24.00 0.17 9.27
N LYS A 49 24.91 -0.79 9.08
CA LYS A 49 25.27 -1.26 7.74
C LYS A 49 24.12 -2.11 7.20
N PHE A 50 23.58 -1.74 6.05
CA PHE A 50 22.55 -2.47 5.33
C PHE A 50 23.06 -2.89 3.96
N ASP A 51 22.69 -4.10 3.57
CA ASP A 51 22.77 -4.56 2.20
C ASP A 51 21.44 -4.20 1.51
N PHE A 52 21.50 -3.54 0.37
CA PHE A 52 20.33 -3.17 -0.43
C PHE A 52 20.63 -3.25 -1.92
N GLU A 53 19.55 -3.39 -2.70
CA GLU A 53 19.60 -3.37 -4.15
C GLU A 53 19.50 -1.91 -4.64
N CYS A 54 20.53 -1.46 -5.34
CA CYS A 54 20.53 -0.17 -6.00
C CYS A 54 19.88 -0.28 -7.38
N ILE A 55 18.80 0.47 -7.59
CA ILE A 55 18.17 0.60 -8.91
C ILE A 55 18.99 1.56 -9.75
N LEU A 56 19.57 1.03 -10.84
CA LEU A 56 20.23 1.84 -11.84
C LEU A 56 19.13 2.62 -12.60
N ASP A 57 19.35 3.92 -12.82
CA ASP A 57 18.47 4.80 -13.61
C ASP A 57 17.19 5.33 -12.97
N SER A 58 16.93 5.07 -11.67
CA SER A 58 15.81 5.71 -10.96
C SER A 58 16.28 6.69 -9.88
N GLY A 59 15.65 7.87 -9.85
CA GLY A 59 15.81 8.81 -8.72
C GLY A 59 15.04 8.40 -7.46
N SER A 60 14.37 7.24 -7.52
CA SER A 60 13.47 6.75 -6.49
C SER A 60 14.21 5.86 -5.48
N GLN A 61 13.67 5.76 -4.28
CA GLN A 61 14.15 4.87 -3.23
C GLN A 61 12.95 4.06 -2.75
N LEU A 62 13.11 2.74 -2.69
CA LEU A 62 12.07 1.83 -2.23
C LEU A 62 12.60 1.09 -1.01
N LEU A 63 11.76 1.02 0.02
CA LEU A 63 12.02 0.18 1.19
C LEU A 63 11.14 -1.06 1.07
N GLY A 64 11.72 -2.17 0.63
CA GLY A 64 11.03 -3.45 0.55
C GLY A 64 10.75 -4.00 1.95
N MET A 65 9.48 -4.04 2.33
CA MET A 65 9.01 -4.67 3.57
C MET A 65 8.23 -5.95 3.26
N GLY A 66 8.60 -6.69 2.21
CA GLY A 66 7.96 -7.98 1.88
C GLY A 66 8.16 -9.03 2.97
N ASN A 67 7.46 -10.15 2.86
CA ASN A 67 7.46 -11.20 3.88
C ASN A 67 8.80 -12.00 3.95
N GLN A 68 9.58 -12.01 2.87
CA GLN A 68 10.84 -12.76 2.80
C GLN A 68 12.06 -11.85 2.74
N ASN A 69 13.09 -12.18 3.52
CA ASN A 69 14.39 -11.47 3.57
C ASN A 69 14.21 -9.95 3.71
N SER A 70 13.40 -9.58 4.69
CA SER A 70 12.89 -8.23 4.82
C SER A 70 13.91 -7.30 5.50
N PHE A 71 13.79 -6.00 5.23
CA PHE A 71 14.44 -4.97 6.05
C PHE A 71 14.14 -5.14 7.56
N ILE A 72 12.97 -5.69 7.89
CA ILE A 72 12.53 -5.95 9.26
C ILE A 72 13.43 -7.00 9.93
N ASP A 73 13.80 -8.08 9.23
CA ASP A 73 14.69 -9.11 9.79
C ASP A 73 16.06 -8.55 10.18
N VAL A 74 16.61 -7.66 9.35
CA VAL A 74 17.89 -7.00 9.62
C VAL A 74 17.80 -6.14 10.88
N LEU A 75 16.71 -5.39 11.02
CA LEU A 75 16.47 -4.56 12.20
C LEU A 75 16.33 -5.39 13.47
N TYR A 76 15.56 -6.48 13.45
CA TYR A 76 15.41 -7.38 14.59
C TYR A 76 16.74 -7.98 15.04
N LYS A 77 17.57 -8.41 14.07
CA LYS A 77 18.92 -8.91 14.37
C LYS A 77 19.81 -7.83 14.97
N LYS A 78 19.75 -6.60 14.46
CA LYS A 78 20.63 -5.49 14.86
C LYS A 78 20.28 -4.93 16.23
N PHE A 79 19.00 -4.71 16.48
CA PHE A 79 18.52 -4.04 17.68
C PHE A 79 18.16 -4.99 18.82
N GLN A 80 18.11 -6.31 18.55
CA GLN A 80 17.82 -7.33 19.56
C GLN A 80 16.55 -6.99 20.35
N PHE A 81 15.48 -6.65 19.63
CA PHE A 81 14.20 -6.36 20.27
C PHE A 81 13.81 -7.53 21.18
N LYS A 82 13.31 -7.20 22.38
CA LYS A 82 12.92 -8.20 23.39
C LYS A 82 11.60 -8.90 23.07
N SER A 83 10.94 -8.51 21.99
CA SER A 83 9.67 -9.11 21.56
C SER A 83 9.85 -10.58 21.18
N GLN A 84 8.88 -11.40 21.56
CA GLN A 84 8.80 -12.80 21.12
C GLN A 84 8.39 -12.91 19.64
N HIS A 85 7.77 -11.87 19.09
CA HIS A 85 7.27 -11.84 17.73
C HIS A 85 8.05 -10.84 16.88
N LYS A 86 8.22 -11.17 15.60
CA LYS A 86 8.77 -10.25 14.61
C LYS A 86 7.65 -9.41 14.01
N ILE A 87 7.30 -8.33 14.69
CA ILE A 87 6.19 -7.44 14.32
C ILE A 87 6.70 -6.08 13.81
N PHE A 88 6.03 -5.57 12.79
CA PHE A 88 6.01 -4.14 12.48
C PHE A 88 4.58 -3.66 12.27
N SER A 89 4.32 -2.38 12.50
CA SER A 89 3.01 -1.76 12.28
C SER A 89 3.10 -0.57 11.34
N ILE A 90 2.05 -0.38 10.54
CA ILE A 90 1.91 0.73 9.61
C ILE A 90 0.57 1.41 9.87
N LEU A 91 0.61 2.70 10.16
CA LEU A 91 -0.55 3.58 10.18
C LEU A 91 -0.37 4.61 9.07
N LEU A 92 -1.22 4.54 8.04
CA LEU A 92 -1.28 5.55 6.98
C LEU A 92 -2.40 6.53 7.30
N LYS A 93 -2.14 7.82 7.11
CA LYS A 93 -3.14 8.89 7.10
C LYS A 93 -2.87 9.79 5.89
N ASN A 94 -3.87 10.60 5.51
CA ASN A 94 -3.80 11.47 4.34
C ASN A 94 -2.56 12.40 4.32
N GLU A 95 -2.11 12.88 5.48
CA GLU A 95 -1.02 13.85 5.58
C GLU A 95 0.24 13.31 6.27
N ASN A 96 0.14 12.19 6.98
CA ASN A 96 1.25 11.62 7.74
C ASN A 96 1.06 10.12 7.96
N GLY A 97 2.09 9.45 8.45
CA GLY A 97 2.00 8.04 8.78
C GLY A 97 3.01 7.67 9.85
N LYS A 98 2.92 6.43 10.32
CA LYS A 98 3.81 5.86 11.32
C LYS A 98 4.19 4.46 10.90
N LEU A 99 5.49 4.17 10.95
CA LEU A 99 6.05 2.82 10.90
C LEU A 99 6.64 2.51 12.27
N THR A 100 6.16 1.45 12.91
CA THR A 100 6.69 0.98 14.19
C THR A 100 7.30 -0.39 14.02
N ILE A 101 8.45 -0.65 14.64
CA ILE A 101 9.17 -1.93 14.53
C ILE A 101 9.62 -2.35 15.91
N GLY A 102 9.49 -3.65 16.23
CA GLY A 102 9.95 -4.17 17.52
C GLY A 102 8.93 -4.03 18.65
N GLN A 103 7.71 -3.58 18.36
CA GLN A 103 6.69 -3.38 19.38
C GLN A 103 5.93 -4.68 19.70
N ASP A 104 5.85 -5.01 20.98
CA ASP A 104 4.99 -6.08 21.49
C ASP A 104 3.51 -5.75 21.30
N TYR A 105 2.75 -6.79 20.99
CA TYR A 105 1.35 -6.69 20.62
C TYR A 105 0.48 -6.25 21.82
N PRO A 106 -0.48 -5.31 21.68
CA PRO A 106 -1.27 -4.84 22.81
C PRO A 106 -2.28 -5.86 23.38
N ASN A 107 -2.77 -6.83 22.60
CA ASN A 107 -3.78 -7.82 23.05
C ASN A 107 -4.00 -9.10 22.16
N TYR A 108 -3.31 -10.21 22.40
CA TYR A 108 -3.25 -11.38 21.49
C TYR A 108 -4.59 -12.11 21.16
N ASP A 109 -5.71 -11.74 21.78
CA ASP A 109 -7.00 -12.43 21.63
C ASP A 109 -7.87 -11.94 20.45
N GLU A 110 -7.38 -10.98 19.66
CA GLU A 110 -8.15 -10.44 18.53
C GLU A 110 -8.03 -11.33 17.28
N ILE A 111 -9.14 -11.51 16.56
CA ILE A 111 -9.17 -12.27 15.31
C ILE A 111 -8.24 -11.59 14.29
N THR A 112 -7.33 -12.35 13.70
CA THR A 112 -6.31 -11.86 12.75
C THR A 112 -6.60 -12.32 11.32
N ILE A 113 -5.96 -11.72 10.32
CA ILE A 113 -6.00 -12.18 8.92
C ILE A 113 -4.72 -13.00 8.65
N PRO A 114 -4.79 -14.31 8.37
CA PRO A 114 -3.61 -15.07 7.98
C PRO A 114 -3.09 -14.59 6.62
N PHE A 115 -1.78 -14.66 6.42
CA PHE A 115 -1.15 -14.47 5.11
C PHE A 115 -0.23 -15.64 4.76
N ASP A 116 0.00 -15.85 3.45
CA ASP A 116 0.86 -16.94 2.97
C ASP A 116 2.33 -16.68 3.29
N LYS A 117 2.88 -17.49 4.21
CA LYS A 117 4.29 -17.45 4.62
C LYS A 117 5.27 -17.78 3.50
N HIS A 118 4.83 -18.49 2.46
CA HIS A 118 5.66 -18.87 1.32
C HIS A 118 5.65 -17.81 0.22
N SER A 119 4.69 -16.88 0.26
CA SER A 119 4.66 -15.73 -0.63
C SER A 119 5.70 -14.69 -0.22
N LYS A 120 6.25 -14.00 -1.21
CA LYS A 120 7.09 -12.81 -1.01
C LYS A 120 6.25 -11.60 -0.58
N TYR A 121 4.95 -11.65 -0.87
CA TYR A 121 3.98 -10.60 -0.59
C TYR A 121 3.11 -10.97 0.61
N TYR A 122 2.40 -9.98 1.16
CA TYR A 122 1.35 -10.22 2.15
C TYR A 122 0.06 -10.67 1.45
N GLN A 123 0.12 -11.88 0.90
CA GLN A 123 -1.01 -12.50 0.23
C GLN A 123 -1.99 -13.06 1.26
N ILE A 124 -3.26 -12.65 1.16
CA ILE A 124 -4.32 -13.00 2.10
C ILE A 124 -5.43 -13.79 1.42
N ASP A 125 -6.14 -14.60 2.19
CA ASP A 125 -7.26 -15.41 1.71
C ASP A 125 -8.61 -14.72 1.97
N LEU A 126 -9.13 -14.06 0.94
CA LEU A 126 -10.45 -13.44 0.96
C LEU A 126 -11.52 -14.46 0.56
N ALA A 127 -12.64 -14.49 1.28
CA ALA A 127 -13.79 -15.31 0.92
C ALA A 127 -14.76 -14.53 0.04
N THR A 128 -15.16 -13.33 0.46
CA THR A 128 -16.09 -12.46 -0.28
C THR A 128 -15.86 -10.99 0.07
N VAL A 129 -16.33 -10.10 -0.80
CA VAL A 129 -16.59 -8.69 -0.49
C VAL A 129 -18.07 -8.44 -0.68
N THR A 130 -18.69 -7.80 0.31
CA THR A 130 -20.09 -7.37 0.23
C THR A 130 -20.20 -5.86 0.41
N ASP A 131 -21.26 -5.25 -0.13
CA ASP A 131 -21.62 -3.86 0.17
C ASP A 131 -22.56 -3.76 1.38
N ASP A 132 -23.04 -2.55 1.66
CA ASP A 132 -23.94 -2.21 2.77
C ASP A 132 -25.23 -3.02 2.81
N GLU A 133 -25.74 -3.38 1.63
CA GLU A 133 -26.97 -4.11 1.46
C GLU A 133 -26.73 -5.63 1.53
N ASN A 134 -25.49 -6.05 1.84
CA ASN A 134 -24.99 -7.42 1.78
C ASN A 134 -25.03 -8.03 0.37
N ASN A 135 -25.04 -7.20 -0.68
CA ASN A 135 -24.87 -7.72 -2.03
C ASN A 135 -23.42 -8.18 -2.20
N VAL A 136 -23.20 -9.32 -2.86
CA VAL A 136 -21.85 -9.79 -3.18
C VAL A 136 -21.27 -8.92 -4.28
N VAL A 137 -20.23 -8.16 -3.93
CA VAL A 137 -19.48 -7.29 -4.85
C VAL A 137 -18.37 -8.06 -5.52
N PHE A 138 -17.72 -8.94 -4.78
CA PHE A 138 -16.63 -9.78 -5.29
C PHE A 138 -16.57 -11.09 -4.52
N GLN A 139 -16.27 -12.17 -5.22
CA GLN A 139 -15.99 -13.47 -4.62
C GLN A 139 -14.92 -14.14 -5.47
N PRO A 140 -13.74 -14.48 -4.91
CA PRO A 140 -12.77 -15.30 -5.63
C PRO A 140 -13.43 -16.58 -6.11
N ASN A 141 -13.42 -16.79 -7.43
CA ASN A 141 -14.02 -17.97 -8.04
C ASN A 141 -13.15 -19.21 -7.75
N GLN A 142 -13.75 -20.35 -7.46
CA GLN A 142 -13.02 -21.62 -7.30
C GLN A 142 -12.25 -22.04 -8.57
N PHE A 143 -12.67 -21.57 -9.74
CA PHE A 143 -12.04 -21.87 -11.02
C PHE A 143 -11.00 -20.83 -11.46
N GLU A 144 -10.91 -19.68 -10.78
CA GLU A 144 -9.95 -18.61 -11.12
C GLU A 144 -8.96 -18.42 -9.98
N ASN A 145 -7.68 -18.49 -10.28
CA ASN A 145 -6.64 -18.29 -9.28
C ASN A 145 -6.44 -16.79 -9.03
N TYR A 146 -7.07 -16.27 -7.98
CA TYR A 146 -6.89 -14.90 -7.52
C TYR A 146 -5.77 -14.81 -6.49
N GLN A 147 -4.84 -13.89 -6.70
CA GLN A 147 -3.90 -13.44 -5.69
C GLN A 147 -4.38 -12.11 -5.10
N ILE A 148 -4.60 -12.05 -3.79
CA ILE A 148 -5.04 -10.83 -3.12
C ILE A 148 -3.92 -10.39 -2.18
N ILE A 149 -3.36 -9.22 -2.43
CA ILE A 149 -2.15 -8.74 -1.77
C ILE A 149 -2.45 -7.45 -1.02
N VAL A 150 -2.05 -7.38 0.26
CA VAL A 150 -1.98 -6.09 0.98
C VAL A 150 -0.66 -5.41 0.61
N ASP A 151 -0.75 -4.24 -0.02
CA ASP A 151 0.43 -3.53 -0.55
C ASP A 151 0.45 -2.04 -0.19
N THR A 152 1.39 -1.65 0.66
CA THR A 152 1.61 -0.24 1.01
C THR A 152 2.26 0.57 -0.12
N GLY A 153 2.88 -0.10 -1.09
CA GLY A 153 3.52 0.52 -2.24
C GLY A 153 2.53 1.02 -3.30
N SER A 154 1.35 0.41 -3.37
CA SER A 154 0.27 0.79 -4.29
C SER A 154 -0.53 1.96 -3.73
N THR A 155 -0.60 3.08 -4.45
CA THR A 155 -1.40 4.25 -4.05
C THR A 155 -2.91 4.07 -4.25
N LEU A 156 -3.32 3.02 -4.96
CA LEU A 156 -4.68 2.73 -5.38
C LEU A 156 -5.07 1.30 -5.01
N ILE A 157 -6.37 1.01 -5.00
CA ILE A 157 -6.87 -0.37 -4.97
C ILE A 157 -7.01 -0.80 -6.42
N ASN A 158 -6.17 -1.74 -6.82
CA ASN A 158 -6.12 -2.17 -8.21
C ASN A 158 -6.69 -3.57 -8.37
N MET A 159 -7.42 -3.80 -9.45
CA MET A 159 -8.14 -5.04 -9.72
C MET A 159 -8.39 -5.22 -11.22
N ASP A 160 -8.81 -6.40 -11.63
CA ASP A 160 -9.26 -6.64 -13.00
C ASP A 160 -10.56 -5.89 -13.34
N SER A 161 -10.83 -5.66 -14.62
CA SER A 161 -11.98 -4.88 -15.08
C SER A 161 -13.32 -5.41 -14.59
N GLU A 162 -13.49 -6.73 -14.50
CA GLU A 162 -14.76 -7.36 -14.09
C GLU A 162 -15.02 -7.12 -12.61
N THR A 163 -13.98 -7.29 -11.78
CA THR A 163 -14.03 -6.93 -10.37
C THR A 163 -14.30 -5.44 -10.19
N LEU A 164 -13.60 -4.57 -10.92
CA LEU A 164 -13.82 -3.11 -10.85
C LEU A 164 -15.26 -2.73 -11.17
N GLN A 165 -15.83 -3.27 -12.25
CA GLN A 165 -17.21 -2.99 -12.64
C GLN A 165 -18.21 -3.41 -11.55
N SER A 166 -17.90 -4.48 -10.81
CA SER A 166 -18.75 -4.93 -9.70
C SER A 166 -18.71 -3.97 -8.52
N PHE A 167 -17.54 -3.45 -8.15
CA PHE A 167 -17.42 -2.36 -7.16
C PHE A 167 -18.12 -1.08 -7.63
N GLN A 168 -17.98 -0.72 -8.92
CA GLN A 168 -18.61 0.47 -9.50
C GLN A 168 -20.13 0.48 -9.36
N LYS A 169 -20.79 -0.69 -9.43
CA LYS A 169 -22.25 -0.80 -9.25
C LYS A 169 -22.71 -0.36 -7.86
N SER A 170 -21.95 -0.68 -6.80
CA SER A 170 -22.31 -0.28 -5.43
C SER A 170 -22.28 1.24 -5.20
N PHE A 171 -21.58 2.01 -6.04
CA PHE A 171 -21.60 3.48 -5.96
C PHE A 171 -22.94 4.10 -6.37
N ALA A 172 -23.86 3.32 -6.97
CA ALA A 172 -25.23 3.76 -7.21
C ALA A 172 -26.05 3.97 -5.91
N LYS A 173 -25.53 3.58 -4.74
CA LYS A 173 -26.15 3.80 -3.41
C LYS A 173 -26.70 5.22 -3.23
N CYS A 174 -25.95 6.23 -3.67
CA CYS A 174 -26.35 7.63 -3.53
C CYS A 174 -27.70 7.98 -4.18
N GLN A 175 -28.21 7.14 -5.09
CA GLN A 175 -29.52 7.30 -5.72
C GLN A 175 -30.67 7.12 -4.72
N GLN A 176 -30.44 6.39 -3.63
CA GLN A 176 -31.40 6.19 -2.55
C GLN A 176 -31.32 7.30 -1.47
N ASP A 177 -30.28 8.13 -1.51
CA ASP A 177 -30.08 9.20 -0.54
C ASP A 177 -31.03 10.38 -0.85
N ILE A 178 -31.74 10.91 0.16
CA ILE A 178 -32.64 12.05 0.01
C ILE A 178 -31.93 13.33 -0.46
N ARG A 179 -30.63 13.44 -0.16
CA ARG A 179 -29.75 14.52 -0.60
C ARG A 179 -29.37 14.33 -2.07
N GLY A 180 -29.49 13.12 -2.61
CA GLY A 180 -29.16 12.68 -3.95
C GLY A 180 -27.67 12.46 -4.18
N CYS A 181 -27.29 12.05 -5.40
CA CYS A 181 -25.89 11.78 -5.74
C CYS A 181 -25.01 13.03 -5.82
N PRO A 182 -23.78 12.99 -5.31
CA PRO A 182 -22.81 14.06 -5.50
C PRO A 182 -22.46 14.22 -6.98
N GLN A 183 -22.05 15.44 -7.35
CA GLN A 183 -21.71 15.73 -8.74
C GLN A 183 -20.41 15.02 -9.11
N GLU A 184 -20.51 14.10 -10.07
CA GLU A 184 -19.36 13.40 -10.63
C GLU A 184 -18.53 14.33 -11.54
N LEU A 185 -17.21 14.17 -11.46
CA LEU A 185 -16.19 14.87 -12.22
C LEU A 185 -15.13 13.84 -12.63
N ASN A 186 -14.62 13.94 -13.86
CA ASN A 186 -13.35 13.30 -14.22
C ASN A 186 -12.20 14.27 -13.92
N TYR A 187 -11.30 13.90 -13.00
CA TYR A 187 -10.13 14.69 -12.63
C TYR A 187 -8.87 13.84 -12.74
N ASP A 188 -7.93 14.23 -13.61
CA ASP A 188 -6.69 13.49 -13.90
C ASP A 188 -6.91 11.99 -14.21
N GLY A 189 -8.04 11.63 -14.83
CA GLY A 189 -8.40 10.25 -15.16
C GLY A 189 -9.08 9.47 -14.04
N TYR A 190 -9.32 10.11 -12.89
CA TYR A 190 -10.05 9.53 -11.76
C TYR A 190 -11.53 9.96 -11.76
N GLN A 191 -12.40 9.09 -11.28
CA GLN A 191 -13.79 9.42 -10.96
C GLN A 191 -13.82 10.11 -9.59
N CYS A 192 -14.21 11.38 -9.56
CA CYS A 192 -14.19 12.22 -8.38
C CYS A 192 -15.52 12.95 -8.17
N TYR A 193 -15.69 13.48 -6.97
CA TYR A 193 -16.93 14.06 -6.49
C TYR A 193 -16.65 15.31 -5.66
N TYR A 194 -17.40 16.38 -5.91
CA TYR A 194 -17.34 17.58 -5.10
C TYR A 194 -18.19 17.44 -3.83
N TYR A 195 -17.59 17.80 -2.70
CA TYR A 195 -18.29 17.96 -1.45
C TYR A 195 -19.00 19.33 -1.40
N ASP A 196 -20.32 19.31 -1.51
CA ASP A 196 -21.16 20.49 -1.34
C ASP A 196 -21.64 20.60 0.11
N ARG A 197 -21.03 21.51 0.87
CA ARG A 197 -21.40 21.76 2.27
C ARG A 197 -22.83 22.23 2.45
N ILE A 198 -23.41 22.97 1.50
CA ILE A 198 -24.81 23.43 1.60
C ILE A 198 -25.75 22.23 1.50
N ARG A 199 -25.44 21.30 0.60
CA ARG A 199 -26.25 20.11 0.35
C ARG A 199 -26.11 19.03 1.42
N TYR A 200 -24.89 18.74 1.87
CA TYR A 200 -24.61 17.62 2.77
C TYR A 200 -24.43 18.05 4.24
N GLY A 201 -24.14 19.32 4.51
CA GLY A 201 -23.94 19.86 5.86
C GLY A 201 -22.58 19.49 6.45
N TYR A 202 -22.48 18.28 7.02
CA TYR A 202 -21.24 17.74 7.58
C TYR A 202 -20.56 16.80 6.58
N ILE A 203 -19.22 16.67 6.64
CA ILE A 203 -18.49 15.78 5.73
C ILE A 203 -18.86 14.29 5.96
N SER A 204 -19.22 13.91 7.19
CA SER A 204 -19.71 12.56 7.48
C SER A 204 -20.94 12.20 6.65
N ASN A 205 -21.85 13.14 6.48
CA ASN A 205 -23.07 12.98 5.67
C ASN A 205 -22.75 12.79 4.19
N PHE A 206 -21.68 13.42 3.70
CA PHE A 206 -21.19 13.17 2.34
C PHE A 206 -20.62 11.77 2.21
N TYR A 207 -19.83 11.31 3.18
CA TYR A 207 -19.30 9.94 3.19
C TYR A 207 -20.39 8.87 3.22
N GLU A 208 -21.52 9.11 3.88
CA GLU A 208 -22.68 8.20 3.90
C GLU A 208 -23.29 7.94 2.51
N THR A 209 -23.10 8.85 1.55
CA THR A 209 -23.62 8.69 0.18
C THR A 209 -22.88 7.61 -0.61
N PHE A 210 -21.72 7.17 -0.12
CA PHE A 210 -20.88 6.15 -0.74
C PHE A 210 -21.02 4.80 -0.02
N PRO A 211 -20.75 3.67 -0.69
CA PRO A 211 -20.83 2.35 -0.08
C PRO A 211 -19.73 2.11 0.97
N GLU A 212 -20.05 1.37 2.02
CA GLU A 212 -19.08 0.62 2.83
C GLU A 212 -18.89 -0.76 2.18
N PHE A 213 -17.64 -1.23 2.16
CA PHE A 213 -17.31 -2.57 1.69
C PHE A 213 -16.84 -3.43 2.85
N SER A 214 -17.48 -4.59 3.03
CA SER A 214 -17.10 -5.60 4.00
C SER A 214 -16.26 -6.69 3.34
N PHE A 215 -14.97 -6.72 3.64
CA PHE A 215 -14.02 -7.75 3.22
C PHE A 215 -14.08 -8.91 4.21
N ASN A 216 -14.65 -10.03 3.79
CA ASN A 216 -14.83 -11.23 4.60
C ASN A 216 -13.73 -12.23 4.26
N PHE A 217 -12.91 -12.59 5.24
CA PHE A 217 -11.78 -13.51 5.09
C PHE A 217 -12.19 -14.96 5.37
N GLN A 218 -11.44 -15.92 4.82
CA GLN A 218 -11.78 -17.35 4.95
C GLN A 218 -11.84 -17.85 6.40
N ASN A 219 -11.10 -17.22 7.31
CA ASN A 219 -11.10 -17.56 8.73
C ASN A 219 -12.24 -16.88 9.53
N GLY A 220 -13.16 -16.19 8.85
CA GLY A 220 -14.30 -15.51 9.46
C GLY A 220 -14.04 -14.10 9.95
N TYR A 221 -12.81 -13.57 9.82
CA TYR A 221 -12.56 -12.15 10.09
C TYR A 221 -13.31 -11.27 9.08
N GLN A 222 -13.82 -10.13 9.53
CA GLN A 222 -14.46 -9.14 8.68
C GLN A 222 -13.79 -7.78 8.86
N TYR A 223 -13.39 -7.17 7.75
CA TYR A 223 -12.86 -5.81 7.72
C TYR A 223 -13.78 -4.89 6.93
N LYS A 224 -14.21 -3.80 7.56
CA LYS A 224 -15.10 -2.79 6.96
C LYS A 224 -14.29 -1.60 6.46
N LEU A 225 -14.36 -1.36 5.16
CA LEU A 225 -13.72 -0.24 4.49
C LEU A 225 -14.76 0.84 4.21
N ASN A 226 -14.65 1.97 4.91
CA ASN A 226 -15.59 3.08 4.83
C ASN A 226 -15.11 4.16 3.86
N ALA A 227 -16.04 4.97 3.33
CA ALA A 227 -15.72 6.06 2.40
C ALA A 227 -14.74 7.09 2.96
N LYS A 228 -14.78 7.37 4.27
CA LYS A 228 -13.80 8.22 4.95
C LYS A 228 -12.37 7.66 4.90
N ASP A 229 -12.23 6.35 4.74
CA ASP A 229 -10.95 5.65 4.72
C ASP A 229 -10.42 5.57 3.27
N TYR A 230 -11.27 5.18 2.32
CA TYR A 230 -10.82 4.95 0.94
C TYR A 230 -10.87 6.18 0.01
N LEU A 231 -11.72 7.19 0.26
CA LEU A 231 -11.79 8.35 -0.64
C LEU A 231 -10.52 9.19 -0.55
N LEU A 232 -9.88 9.38 -1.71
CA LEU A 232 -8.68 10.20 -1.84
C LEU A 232 -9.08 11.67 -1.90
N ASN A 233 -8.39 12.53 -1.15
CA ASN A 233 -8.63 13.98 -1.15
C ASN A 233 -7.42 14.71 -1.75
N PRO A 234 -7.30 14.81 -3.10
CA PRO A 234 -6.17 15.47 -3.75
C PRO A 234 -6.22 17.00 -3.64
N GLN A 235 -7.41 17.57 -3.41
CA GLN A 235 -7.62 19.01 -3.30
C GLN A 235 -8.85 19.26 -2.41
N GLN A 236 -8.84 20.38 -1.69
CA GLN A 236 -9.96 20.82 -0.87
C GLN A 236 -11.33 20.58 -1.54
N ASP A 237 -12.21 19.91 -0.80
CA ASP A 237 -13.59 19.57 -1.19
C ASP A 237 -13.73 18.66 -2.42
N LEU A 238 -12.64 18.08 -2.92
CA LEU A 238 -12.65 17.11 -4.02
C LEU A 238 -12.25 15.72 -3.52
N TYR A 239 -13.10 14.73 -3.74
CA TYR A 239 -12.90 13.35 -3.28
C TYR A 239 -12.94 12.36 -4.45
N CYS A 240 -11.91 11.55 -4.61
CA CYS A 240 -11.74 10.62 -5.73
C CYS A 240 -11.83 9.16 -5.30
N LEU A 241 -12.40 8.33 -6.16
CA LEU A 241 -12.43 6.88 -5.99
C LEU A 241 -11.03 6.30 -6.23
N PRO A 242 -10.50 5.49 -5.31
CA PRO A 242 -9.17 4.90 -5.46
C PRO A 242 -9.16 3.59 -6.26
N PHE A 243 -10.26 3.21 -6.90
CA PHE A 243 -10.41 1.93 -7.58
C PHE A 243 -9.98 2.04 -9.03
N PHE A 244 -9.04 1.20 -9.46
CA PHE A 244 -8.45 1.29 -10.79
C PHE A 244 -8.33 -0.07 -11.47
N ASP A 245 -8.51 -0.06 -12.79
CA ASP A 245 -8.39 -1.24 -13.62
C ASP A 245 -6.93 -1.52 -13.97
N HIS A 246 -6.51 -2.76 -13.76
CA HIS A 246 -5.18 -3.26 -14.08
C HIS A 246 -5.01 -3.73 -15.54
N THR A 247 -5.82 -3.25 -16.49
CA THR A 247 -6.00 -3.83 -17.84
C THR A 247 -4.78 -4.02 -18.75
N ARG A 248 -3.52 -3.86 -18.35
CA ARG A 248 -2.42 -3.88 -19.34
C ARG A 248 -1.20 -4.77 -19.18
N ASN A 249 -0.77 -5.31 -18.03
CA ASN A 249 0.46 -6.14 -18.03
C ASN A 249 0.54 -7.23 -16.95
N TYR A 250 -0.47 -7.38 -16.09
CA TYR A 250 -0.35 -8.13 -14.84
C TYR A 250 -0.75 -9.60 -14.92
N GLU A 251 -1.28 -10.05 -16.06
CA GLU A 251 -1.73 -11.43 -16.22
C GLU A 251 -0.62 -12.26 -16.87
N PRO A 252 0.20 -13.03 -16.10
CA PRO A 252 0.52 -14.34 -16.62
C PRO A 252 -0.83 -15.00 -16.90
N LYS A 253 -0.98 -15.67 -18.05
CA LYS A 253 -2.25 -16.19 -18.63
C LYS A 253 -3.18 -16.99 -17.69
N PHE A 254 -2.84 -17.19 -16.42
CA PHE A 254 -3.49 -18.08 -15.46
C PHE A 254 -3.64 -17.54 -14.03
N GLN A 255 -3.24 -16.29 -13.71
CA GLN A 255 -3.40 -15.74 -12.36
C GLN A 255 -3.82 -14.27 -12.38
N LYS A 256 -4.96 -13.96 -11.77
CA LYS A 256 -5.47 -12.59 -11.59
C LYS A 256 -4.97 -12.04 -10.26
N THR A 257 -4.61 -10.77 -10.20
CA THR A 257 -4.09 -10.13 -8.97
C THR A 257 -4.93 -8.93 -8.58
N ILE A 258 -5.31 -8.85 -7.30
CA ILE A 258 -5.93 -7.69 -6.65
C ILE A 258 -4.94 -7.11 -5.66
N LEU A 259 -4.61 -5.84 -5.82
CA LEU A 259 -3.74 -5.09 -4.91
C LEU A 259 -4.60 -4.21 -4.01
N LEU A 260 -4.63 -4.56 -2.72
CA LEU A 260 -5.23 -3.76 -1.67
C LEU A 260 -4.21 -2.71 -1.21
N GLY A 261 -4.23 -1.58 -1.92
CA GLY A 261 -3.28 -0.48 -1.75
C GLY A 261 -3.45 0.34 -0.47
N GLN A 262 -2.74 1.47 -0.40
CA GLN A 262 -2.84 2.45 0.68
C GLN A 262 -4.27 2.82 1.10
N PRO A 263 -5.25 2.99 0.18
CA PRO A 263 -6.63 3.34 0.56
C PRO A 263 -7.32 2.25 1.39
N PHE A 264 -6.94 0.97 1.21
CA PHE A 264 -7.42 -0.13 2.04
C PHE A 264 -6.89 -0.04 3.48
N MET A 265 -5.69 0.54 3.65
CA MET A 265 -4.99 0.63 4.94
C MET A 265 -5.17 1.97 5.66
N ASN A 266 -5.76 2.96 4.99
CA ASN A 266 -5.80 4.32 5.46
C ASN A 266 -6.62 4.46 6.76
N ASN A 267 -6.17 5.35 7.65
CA ASN A 267 -6.75 5.64 8.97
C ASN A 267 -6.83 4.44 9.93
N LYS A 268 -6.14 3.34 9.64
CA LYS A 268 -6.05 2.13 10.47
C LYS A 268 -4.59 1.78 10.71
N GLU A 269 -4.31 1.15 11.84
CA GLU A 269 -3.00 0.61 12.12
C GLU A 269 -2.97 -0.88 11.79
N PHE A 270 -2.18 -1.24 10.78
CA PHE A 270 -1.97 -2.61 10.33
C PHE A 270 -0.69 -3.15 10.94
N TYR A 271 -0.82 -4.21 11.73
CA TYR A 271 0.29 -4.93 12.35
C TYR A 271 0.57 -6.18 11.54
N PHE A 272 1.81 -6.35 11.11
CA PHE A 272 2.29 -7.50 10.36
C PHE A 272 3.17 -8.33 11.29
N ASP A 273 2.68 -9.50 11.69
CA ASP A 273 3.44 -10.47 12.48
C ASP A 273 4.05 -11.51 11.54
N LEU A 274 5.36 -11.38 11.33
CA LEU A 274 6.15 -12.25 10.47
C LEU A 274 6.46 -13.60 11.13
N THR A 275 6.33 -13.71 12.45
CA THR A 275 6.53 -15.00 13.15
C THR A 275 5.35 -15.93 12.89
N ASP A 276 4.14 -15.42 13.08
CA ASP A 276 2.91 -16.22 12.97
C ASP A 276 2.24 -16.12 11.60
N SER A 277 2.79 -15.30 10.69
CA SER A 277 2.25 -15.06 9.35
C SER A 277 0.80 -14.54 9.38
N LYS A 278 0.57 -13.49 10.16
CA LYS A 278 -0.76 -12.88 10.34
C LYS A 278 -0.72 -11.35 10.34
N ILE A 279 -1.78 -10.74 9.82
CA ILE A 279 -2.07 -9.31 9.87
C ILE A 279 -3.14 -9.06 10.90
N PHE A 280 -2.99 -7.97 11.61
CA PHE A 280 -3.98 -7.49 12.55
C PHE A 280 -4.30 -6.01 12.28
N ILE A 281 -5.56 -5.60 12.45
CA ILE A 281 -6.01 -4.25 12.10
C ILE A 281 -6.67 -3.57 13.31
N LYS A 282 -6.12 -2.43 13.74
CA LYS A 282 -6.67 -1.62 14.84
C LYS A 282 -7.13 -0.26 14.37
N ASN A 283 -8.13 0.29 15.06
CA ASN A 283 -8.33 1.72 15.04
C ASN A 283 -7.15 2.39 15.77
N PRO A 284 -6.55 3.46 15.22
CA PRO A 284 -5.51 4.18 15.93
C PRO A 284 -6.07 4.71 17.25
N GLU A 285 -5.35 4.50 18.34
CA GLU A 285 -5.79 5.00 19.66
C GLU A 285 -5.91 6.53 19.61
N ALA A 286 -7.08 7.06 20.00
CA ALA A 286 -7.38 8.50 20.02
C ALA A 286 -6.45 9.31 20.96
N LYS A 287 -5.69 8.61 21.82
CA LYS A 287 -4.66 9.14 22.70
C LYS A 287 -3.51 8.15 22.78
N GLN A 288 -2.69 8.03 21.73
CA GLN A 288 -1.29 7.78 22.03
C GLN A 288 -0.78 9.08 22.63
N ASN A 289 -0.56 9.08 23.94
CA ASN A 289 0.37 10.01 24.56
C ASN A 289 1.57 10.02 23.61
N THR A 290 1.79 11.12 22.89
CA THR A 290 3.14 11.48 22.53
C THR A 290 3.87 11.35 23.85
N LEU A 291 4.73 10.33 23.96
CA LEU A 291 5.73 10.29 25.01
C LEU A 291 6.50 11.60 24.81
N GLN A 292 6.06 12.66 25.48
CA GLN A 292 6.92 13.78 25.80
C GLN A 292 7.95 13.12 26.71
N ILE A 293 9.05 12.68 26.10
CA ILE A 293 10.23 12.18 26.78
C ILE A 293 10.71 13.34 27.63
N ARG A 294 10.26 13.39 28.88
CA ARG A 294 10.69 14.39 29.87
C ARG A 294 11.92 13.93 30.64
N ASN A 295 12.23 12.62 30.60
CA ASN A 295 13.40 12.04 31.26
C ASN A 295 14.03 10.92 30.43
N LEU A 296 15.36 10.96 30.32
CA LEU A 296 16.20 9.98 29.62
C LEU A 296 16.26 8.61 30.32
N SER A 297 15.82 8.50 31.58
CA SER A 297 15.89 7.26 32.35
C SER A 297 14.89 6.18 31.91
N ASP A 298 13.78 6.56 31.27
CA ASP A 298 12.74 5.61 30.82
C ASP A 298 13.08 4.95 29.47
N ILE A 299 14.10 5.47 28.77
CA ILE A 299 14.58 4.94 27.48
C ILE A 299 15.27 3.57 27.64
N VAL A 300 15.76 3.24 28.84
CA VAL A 300 16.56 2.02 29.06
C VAL A 300 15.68 0.76 29.17
N GLN A 301 14.36 0.88 29.38
CA GLN A 301 13.49 -0.28 29.63
C GLN A 301 12.57 -0.66 28.46
N ASN A 302 12.21 0.25 27.55
CA ASN A 302 11.34 -0.03 26.40
C ASN A 302 11.88 0.61 25.10
N TYR A 303 12.79 -0.08 24.41
CA TYR A 303 13.28 0.37 23.09
C TYR A 303 12.25 0.04 22.00
N TYR A 304 11.34 0.96 21.72
CA TYR A 304 10.62 1.00 20.46
C TYR A 304 11.32 1.99 19.53
N ILE A 305 11.68 1.55 18.32
CA ILE A 305 12.26 2.46 17.35
C ILE A 305 11.11 3.15 16.61
N TYR A 306 10.90 4.41 16.96
CA TYR A 306 10.10 5.31 16.15
C TYR A 306 10.95 5.73 14.95
N VAL A 307 10.63 5.21 13.77
CA VAL A 307 11.17 5.77 12.54
C VAL A 307 10.09 6.71 11.98
N GLU A 308 10.22 8.00 12.27
CA GLU A 308 9.60 9.03 11.42
C GLU A 308 10.34 9.02 10.09
N ILE A 309 10.01 8.06 9.22
CA ILE A 309 10.39 8.15 7.83
C ILE A 309 9.53 9.27 7.26
N GLY A 310 10.17 10.35 6.83
CA GLY A 310 9.56 11.35 5.95
C GLY A 310 9.20 10.73 4.60
N LEU A 311 8.24 9.79 4.58
CA LEU A 311 7.61 9.18 3.41
C LEU A 311 6.99 10.27 2.49
N LEU A 312 6.77 11.46 3.03
CA LEU A 312 6.16 12.62 2.38
C LEU A 312 7.02 13.29 1.30
N ILE A 313 8.36 13.27 1.41
CA ILE A 313 9.19 13.89 0.36
C ILE A 313 9.22 13.01 -0.90
N GLY A 314 9.12 11.69 -0.73
CA GLY A 314 8.95 10.74 -1.83
C GLY A 314 7.58 10.89 -2.50
N ILE A 315 6.49 10.82 -1.73
CA ILE A 315 5.11 10.80 -2.27
C ILE A 315 4.74 12.14 -2.93
N TYR A 316 5.11 13.28 -2.34
CA TYR A 316 4.82 14.61 -2.93
C TYR A 316 5.64 14.89 -4.20
N LEU A 317 6.92 14.49 -4.23
CA LEU A 317 7.75 14.62 -5.45
C LEU A 317 7.39 13.57 -6.51
N PHE A 318 6.85 12.41 -6.11
CA PHE A 318 6.30 11.41 -7.04
C PHE A 318 5.08 11.97 -7.78
N TYR A 319 4.13 12.54 -7.04
CA TYR A 319 2.96 13.22 -7.63
C TYR A 319 3.33 14.37 -8.56
N ARG A 320 4.35 15.17 -8.21
CA ARG A 320 4.70 16.38 -8.96
C ARG A 320 5.65 16.15 -10.15
N LYS A 321 6.53 15.16 -10.09
CA LYS A 321 7.51 14.87 -11.16
C LYS A 321 7.01 13.81 -12.16
N TYR A 322 6.28 12.80 -11.68
CA TYR A 322 5.84 11.70 -12.55
C TYR A 322 4.44 11.89 -13.15
N SER A 323 3.60 12.80 -12.66
CA SER A 323 2.41 13.22 -13.41
C SER A 323 2.76 13.84 -14.77
N VAL A 324 3.95 14.45 -14.90
CA VAL A 324 4.42 15.04 -16.17
C VAL A 324 5.12 14.02 -17.07
N GLN A 325 5.85 13.03 -16.52
CA GLN A 325 6.47 11.96 -17.32
C GLN A 325 5.45 10.89 -17.77
N ILE A 326 4.42 10.61 -16.95
CA ILE A 326 3.24 9.85 -17.36
C ILE A 326 2.45 10.65 -18.41
N ARG A 327 2.45 11.98 -18.42
CA ARG A 327 1.86 12.76 -19.54
C ARG A 327 2.67 12.71 -20.85
N GLY A 328 3.97 12.41 -20.79
CA GLY A 328 4.87 12.37 -21.96
C GLY A 328 4.86 11.03 -22.72
N ILE A 329 4.69 9.91 -22.01
CA ILE A 329 4.63 8.57 -22.62
C ILE A 329 3.25 8.31 -23.26
N PHE A 330 2.20 9.02 -22.82
CA PHE A 330 0.82 8.83 -23.27
C PHE A 330 0.39 9.76 -24.44
N ARG A 331 1.34 10.44 -25.11
CA ARG A 331 1.04 11.32 -26.27
C ARG A 331 1.64 10.89 -27.62
N SER A 332 2.25 9.72 -27.76
CA SER A 332 2.62 9.21 -29.10
C SER A 332 2.14 7.78 -29.36
N ALA A 333 0.87 7.65 -29.71
CA ALA A 333 0.43 6.74 -30.78
C ALA A 333 -1.01 7.14 -31.18
N ARG A 334 -1.11 7.98 -32.20
CA ARG A 334 -2.35 8.08 -32.98
C ARG A 334 -2.62 6.72 -33.64
N THR A 335 -3.90 6.44 -33.76
CA THR A 335 -4.55 5.33 -34.47
C THR A 335 -3.96 5.01 -35.83
N ASN A 336 -3.53 3.77 -36.04
CA ASN A 336 -3.55 3.08 -37.34
C ASN A 336 -4.06 1.66 -37.06
N GLN A 337 -5.34 1.41 -37.35
CA GLN A 337 -5.79 0.64 -38.52
C GLN A 337 -5.50 -0.87 -38.42
N GLY A 338 -6.57 -1.59 -38.06
CA GLY A 338 -7.00 -2.89 -38.58
C GLY A 338 -5.97 -4.01 -38.76
N PHE A 339 -6.12 -5.07 -37.97
CA PHE A 339 -5.89 -6.42 -38.49
C PHE A 339 -7.04 -7.34 -38.04
N ASN A 340 -7.73 -7.88 -39.06
CA ASN A 340 -8.76 -8.91 -38.97
C ASN A 340 -8.08 -10.25 -38.66
N PRO A 341 -8.51 -11.02 -37.64
CA PRO A 341 -7.88 -12.30 -37.31
C PRO A 341 -8.33 -13.47 -38.22
N TYR A 342 -9.13 -13.21 -39.27
CA TYR A 342 -9.48 -14.20 -40.28
C TYR A 342 -9.32 -13.63 -41.70
N ALA A 343 -8.08 -13.59 -42.19
CA ALA A 343 -7.72 -13.52 -43.62
C ALA A 343 -6.27 -13.96 -43.82
#